data_AF-A0AAW4CLG0-F1
#
_entry.id   AF-A0AAW4CLG0-F1
#
_cell.length_a   1.000
_cell.length_b   1.000
_cell.length_c   1.000
_cell.angle_alpha   90.00
_cell.angle_beta   90.00
_cell.angle_gamma   90.00
#
_symmetry.space_group_name_H-M   'P 1'
#
loop_
_entity.id
_entity.type
_entity.pdbx_description
1 polymer ?
#
loop_
_entity_poly.entity_id
_entity_poly.type
_entity_poly.pdbx_seq_one_letter_code
_entity_poly.pdbx_strand_id
1 'polypeptide(L)'
;KLFQKITAKAPHAFANKDWQAINDISRLRISYYDNRVNETTQALQKAQSTDELNEALWLEVKKIYQHFLCFHPQAELAETFYNSVFCRLYHRRYFHNDFIFVQATLKDDPPVPVEAEYRSYFPVVDGLKPTIKQIINHFDFKASFVDLERDIRLLVKAFYKQAPDTHHQPWQMRFDIL
;
A
#
# COMPACT_ATOMS: atom_id res chain seq x y z
N LYS A 1 3.50 -10.38 -0.12
CA LYS A 1 2.62 -11.58 -0.16
C LYS A 1 1.78 -11.79 1.11
N LEU A 2 2.34 -11.91 2.32
CA LEU A 2 1.54 -12.16 3.54
C LEU A 2 0.58 -10.99 3.88
N PHE A 3 1.09 -9.76 3.82
CA PHE A 3 0.29 -8.53 3.98
C PHE A 3 -0.88 -8.47 2.98
N GLN A 4 -0.62 -8.70 1.69
CA GLN A 4 -1.67 -8.74 0.66
C GLN A 4 -2.72 -9.82 0.94
N LYS A 5 -2.29 -11.03 1.35
CA LYS A 5 -3.20 -12.13 1.68
C LYS A 5 -4.14 -11.80 2.85
N ILE A 6 -3.66 -11.12 3.89
CA ILE A 6 -4.51 -10.73 5.02
C ILE A 6 -5.42 -9.55 4.65
N THR A 7 -4.92 -8.57 3.90
CA THR A 7 -5.72 -7.43 3.40
C THR A 7 -6.85 -7.90 2.48
N ALA A 8 -6.61 -8.91 1.63
CA ALA A 8 -7.61 -9.46 0.73
C ALA A 8 -8.82 -10.09 1.45
N LYS A 9 -8.73 -10.37 2.76
CA LYS A 9 -9.87 -10.87 3.56
C LYS A 9 -10.82 -9.77 4.01
N ALA A 10 -10.40 -8.51 4.01
CA ALA A 10 -11.20 -7.40 4.55
C ALA A 10 -12.55 -7.21 3.83
N PRO A 11 -12.65 -7.27 2.48
CA PRO A 11 -13.94 -7.13 1.79
C PRO A 11 -14.94 -8.22 2.20
N HIS A 12 -14.49 -9.46 2.39
CA HIS A 12 -15.34 -10.56 2.84
C HIS A 12 -15.79 -10.40 4.29
N ALA A 13 -14.90 -9.98 5.19
CA ALA A 13 -15.26 -9.71 6.59
C ALA A 13 -16.29 -8.58 6.69
N PHE A 14 -16.12 -7.51 5.88
CA PHE A 14 -17.07 -6.42 5.77
C PHE A 14 -18.45 -6.91 5.31
N ALA A 15 -18.49 -7.68 4.22
CA ALA A 15 -19.75 -8.21 3.68
C ALA A 15 -20.51 -9.11 4.67
N ASN A 16 -19.77 -9.88 5.47
CA ASN A 16 -20.33 -10.75 6.51
C ASN A 16 -20.63 -10.01 7.83
N LYS A 17 -20.37 -8.70 7.90
CA LYS A 17 -20.52 -7.89 9.13
C LYS A 17 -19.68 -8.42 10.29
N ASP A 18 -18.56 -9.06 9.98
CA ASP A 18 -17.63 -9.62 10.95
C ASP A 18 -16.62 -8.54 11.40
N TRP A 19 -17.09 -7.70 12.32
CA TRP A 19 -16.31 -6.58 12.84
C TRP A 19 -15.10 -7.04 13.65
N GLN A 20 -15.21 -8.20 14.30
CA GLN A 20 -14.11 -8.78 15.05
C GLN A 20 -12.98 -9.22 14.11
N ALA A 21 -13.31 -9.90 13.01
CA ALA A 21 -12.34 -10.28 12.00
C ALA A 21 -11.67 -9.05 11.35
N ILE A 22 -12.39 -7.95 11.13
CA ILE A 22 -11.78 -6.70 10.62
C ILE A 22 -10.74 -6.16 11.61
N ASN A 23 -11.06 -6.13 12.90
CA ASN A 23 -10.13 -5.71 13.94
C ASN A 23 -8.89 -6.63 13.98
N ASP A 24 -9.10 -7.94 13.89
CA ASP A 24 -8.01 -8.92 13.90
C ASP A 24 -7.13 -8.83 12.63
N ILE A 25 -7.73 -8.61 11.46
CA ILE A 25 -7.01 -8.33 10.20
C ILE A 25 -6.12 -7.10 10.37
N SER A 26 -6.63 -6.03 10.96
CA SER A 26 -5.86 -4.79 11.21
C SER A 26 -4.68 -5.05 12.14
N ARG A 27 -4.92 -5.72 13.28
CA ARG A 27 -3.87 -6.09 14.24
C ARG A 27 -2.79 -6.97 13.60
N LEU A 28 -3.21 -7.98 12.84
CA LEU A 28 -2.30 -8.90 12.17
C LEU A 28 -1.43 -8.19 11.13
N ARG A 29 -2.01 -7.28 10.33
CA ARG A 29 -1.26 -6.47 9.35
C ARG A 29 -0.12 -5.69 10.00
N ILE A 30 -0.35 -5.09 11.16
CA ILE A 30 0.67 -4.36 11.92
C ILE A 30 1.75 -5.34 12.41
N SER A 31 1.34 -6.43 13.07
CA SER A 31 2.27 -7.38 13.67
C SER A 31 3.16 -8.14 12.67
N TYR A 32 2.68 -8.34 11.43
CA TYR A 32 3.41 -9.15 10.45
C TYR A 32 4.74 -8.55 10.05
N TYR A 33 4.83 -7.22 9.99
CA TYR A 33 6.09 -6.55 9.68
C TYR A 33 7.14 -6.87 10.75
N ASP A 34 6.82 -6.61 12.01
CA ASP A 34 7.72 -6.89 13.13
C ASP A 34 8.08 -8.36 13.24
N ASN A 35 7.12 -9.27 12.99
CA ASN A 35 7.37 -10.70 12.99
C ASN A 35 8.37 -11.12 11.91
N ARG A 36 8.31 -10.53 10.70
CA ARG A 36 9.28 -10.81 9.63
C ARG A 36 10.66 -10.26 9.98
N VAL A 37 10.74 -9.04 10.53
CA VAL A 37 12.00 -8.46 10.99
C VAL A 37 12.62 -9.36 12.06
N ASN A 38 11.84 -9.78 13.06
CA ASN A 38 12.31 -10.66 14.14
C ASN A 38 12.79 -12.02 13.63
N GLU A 39 12.07 -12.65 12.71
CA GLU A 39 12.48 -13.94 12.12
C GLU A 39 13.81 -13.80 11.39
N THR A 40 13.97 -12.75 10.57
CA THR A 40 15.23 -12.50 9.86
C THR A 40 16.37 -12.20 10.82
N THR A 41 16.14 -11.36 11.83
CA THR A 41 17.14 -11.07 12.87
C THR A 41 17.58 -12.35 13.58
N GLN A 42 16.65 -13.21 13.99
CA GLN A 42 16.97 -14.48 14.65
C GLN A 42 17.74 -15.44 13.75
N ALA A 43 17.39 -15.52 12.46
CA ALA A 43 18.12 -16.34 11.50
C ALA A 43 19.55 -15.86 11.31
N LEU A 44 19.76 -14.54 11.21
CA LEU A 44 21.10 -13.94 11.10
C LEU A 44 21.93 -14.14 12.37
N GLN A 45 21.33 -13.96 13.56
CA GLN A 45 22.01 -14.21 14.84
C GLN A 45 22.50 -15.67 14.95
N LYS A 46 21.71 -16.63 14.47
CA LYS A 46 22.12 -18.05 14.46
C LYS A 46 23.24 -18.36 13.47
N ALA A 47 23.30 -17.60 12.37
CA ALA A 47 24.31 -17.78 11.33
C ALA A 47 25.64 -17.09 11.67
N GLN A 48 25.62 -16.09 12.56
CA GLN A 48 26.81 -15.37 13.00
C GLN A 48 27.42 -16.03 14.24
N SER A 49 28.75 -16.04 14.31
CA SER A 49 29.49 -16.59 15.45
C SER A 49 29.67 -15.59 16.60
N THR A 50 29.38 -14.30 16.36
CA THR A 50 29.57 -13.20 17.32
C THR A 50 28.48 -12.15 17.13
N ASP A 51 28.09 -11.50 18.23
CA ASP A 51 27.17 -10.35 18.23
C ASP A 51 27.89 -9.03 17.91
N GLU A 52 29.20 -9.05 17.70
CA GLU A 52 29.96 -7.87 17.30
C GLU A 52 29.72 -7.48 15.84
N LEU A 53 29.63 -6.16 15.60
CA LEU A 53 29.46 -5.63 14.24
C LEU A 53 30.76 -5.80 13.45
N ASN A 54 30.72 -6.63 12.40
CA ASN A 54 31.74 -6.63 11.36
C ASN A 54 31.38 -5.57 10.30
N GLU A 55 31.99 -4.40 10.40
CA GLU A 55 31.69 -3.25 9.53
C GLU A 55 31.95 -3.55 8.05
N ALA A 56 33.08 -4.18 7.72
CA ALA A 56 33.44 -4.53 6.35
C ALA A 56 32.40 -5.47 5.72
N LEU A 57 31.95 -6.47 6.47
CA LEU A 57 30.90 -7.38 6.02
C LEU A 57 29.58 -6.64 5.76
N TRP A 58 29.16 -5.75 6.67
CA TRP A 58 27.89 -5.05 6.52
C TRP A 58 27.89 -4.02 5.39
N LEU A 59 29.02 -3.39 5.10
CA LEU A 59 29.18 -2.56 3.91
C LEU A 59 29.00 -3.39 2.62
N GLU A 60 29.58 -4.59 2.57
CA GLU A 60 29.41 -5.49 1.42
C GLU A 60 27.97 -6.02 1.31
N VAL A 61 27.35 -6.41 2.43
CA VAL A 61 25.94 -6.82 2.45
C VAL A 61 25.03 -5.71 1.93
N LYS A 62 25.23 -4.46 2.37
CA LYS A 62 24.46 -3.31 1.89
C LYS A 62 24.62 -3.10 0.39
N LYS A 63 25.84 -3.19 -0.15
CA LYS A 63 26.11 -3.07 -1.60
C LYS A 63 25.39 -4.16 -2.40
N ILE A 64 25.46 -5.42 -1.95
CA ILE A 64 24.78 -6.54 -2.60
C ILE A 64 23.25 -6.36 -2.52
N TYR A 65 22.73 -5.94 -1.36
CA TYR A 65 21.32 -5.66 -1.19
C TYR A 65 20.85 -4.58 -2.17
N GLN A 66 21.59 -3.48 -2.27
CA GLN A 66 21.33 -2.40 -3.22
C GLN A 66 21.27 -2.89 -4.66
N HIS A 67 22.15 -3.81 -5.07
CA HIS A 67 22.11 -4.42 -6.39
C HIS A 67 20.80 -5.18 -6.65
N PHE A 68 20.27 -5.91 -5.65
CA PHE A 68 18.97 -6.57 -5.77
C PHE A 68 17.80 -5.59 -5.84
N LEU A 69 17.95 -4.37 -5.34
CA LEU A 69 16.91 -3.36 -5.37
C LEU A 69 16.74 -2.68 -6.73
N CYS A 70 17.75 -2.69 -7.61
CA CYS A 70 17.73 -1.97 -8.89
C CYS A 70 16.47 -2.17 -9.74
N PHE A 71 15.84 -3.36 -9.67
CA PHE A 71 14.60 -3.67 -10.38
C PHE A 71 13.48 -4.15 -9.46
N HIS A 72 13.59 -3.88 -8.15
CA HIS A 72 12.61 -4.31 -7.19
C HIS A 72 11.42 -3.32 -7.17
N PRO A 73 10.18 -3.76 -7.42
CA PRO A 73 9.02 -2.86 -7.56
C PRO A 73 8.63 -2.14 -6.26
N GLN A 74 9.21 -2.55 -5.13
CA GLN A 74 8.95 -1.98 -3.81
C GLN A 74 10.29 -1.74 -3.08
N ALA A 75 11.26 -1.12 -3.77
CA ALA A 75 12.61 -0.92 -3.24
C ALA A 75 12.62 -0.16 -1.91
N GLU A 76 11.85 0.92 -1.78
CA GLU A 76 11.76 1.72 -0.55
C GLU A 76 11.30 0.91 0.67
N LEU A 77 10.31 0.02 0.48
CA LEU A 77 9.86 -0.88 1.54
C LEU A 77 10.94 -1.90 1.92
N ALA A 78 11.70 -2.38 0.93
CA ALA A 78 12.80 -3.29 1.16
C ALA A 78 13.98 -2.61 1.89
N GLU A 79 14.27 -1.34 1.62
CA GLU A 79 15.26 -0.54 2.35
C GLU A 79 14.84 -0.32 3.82
N THR A 80 13.57 0.01 4.05
CA THR A 80 13.02 0.17 5.40
C THR A 80 13.09 -1.15 6.19
N PHE A 81 12.81 -2.27 5.52
CA PHE A 81 12.96 -3.60 6.10
C PHE A 81 14.42 -3.91 6.48
N TYR A 82 15.35 -3.63 5.57
CA TYR A 82 16.78 -3.77 5.82
C TYR A 82 17.23 -2.94 7.04
N ASN A 83 16.83 -1.67 7.10
CA ASN A 83 17.15 -0.78 8.22
C ASN A 83 16.63 -1.36 9.53
N SER A 84 15.39 -1.86 9.53
CA SER A 84 14.77 -2.46 10.71
C SER A 84 15.53 -3.69 11.22
N VAL A 85 15.99 -4.56 10.31
CA VAL A 85 16.81 -5.74 10.65
C VAL A 85 18.17 -5.32 11.21
N PHE A 86 18.86 -4.38 10.56
CA PHE A 86 20.16 -3.89 11.02
C PHE A 86 20.07 -3.25 12.41
N CYS A 87 19.08 -2.38 12.62
CA CYS A 87 18.84 -1.72 13.91
C CYS A 87 18.56 -2.73 15.02
N ARG A 88 17.80 -3.79 14.71
CA ARG A 88 17.48 -4.81 15.71
C ARG A 88 18.70 -5.64 16.10
N LEU A 89 19.61 -5.90 15.16
CA LEU A 89 20.87 -6.61 15.44
C LEU A 89 21.85 -5.75 16.25
N TYR A 90 21.99 -4.46 15.92
CA TYR A 90 23.07 -3.62 16.45
C TYR A 90 22.60 -2.32 17.11
N HIS A 91 21.54 -2.40 17.92
CA HIS A 91 20.77 -1.31 18.54
C HIS A 91 21.57 -0.12 19.12
N ARG A 92 22.87 -0.26 19.43
CA ARG A 92 23.74 0.79 19.99
C ARG A 92 24.66 1.50 18.97
N ARG A 93 24.67 1.10 17.69
CA ARG A 93 25.58 1.63 16.64
C ARG A 93 24.86 2.38 15.51
N TYR A 94 23.59 2.73 15.70
CA TYR A 94 22.71 3.36 14.69
C TYR A 94 23.17 4.73 14.15
N PHE A 95 24.15 5.37 14.79
CA PHE A 95 24.59 6.73 14.43
C PHE A 95 25.49 6.78 13.17
N HIS A 96 25.91 5.63 12.63
CA HIS A 96 26.69 5.56 11.40
C HIS A 96 25.78 5.30 10.20
N ASN A 97 25.49 6.36 9.45
CA ASN A 97 24.64 6.33 8.24
C ASN A 97 25.14 5.36 7.15
N ASP A 98 26.41 4.96 7.19
CA ASP A 98 27.03 4.10 6.19
C ASP A 98 26.37 2.71 6.13
N PHE A 99 25.80 2.23 7.24
CA PHE A 99 25.21 0.89 7.33
C PHE A 99 23.72 0.83 7.03
N ILE A 100 23.03 1.97 6.89
CA ILE A 100 21.57 2.06 6.68
C ILE A 100 21.24 2.88 5.43
N PHE A 101 20.03 2.72 4.89
CA PHE A 101 19.50 3.53 3.80
C PHE A 101 18.83 4.78 4.38
N VAL A 102 19.50 5.93 4.30
CA VAL A 102 18.96 7.23 4.78
C VAL A 102 18.12 7.94 3.72
N GLN A 103 18.51 7.78 2.46
CA GLN A 103 17.74 8.23 1.30
C GLN A 103 17.42 7.03 0.43
N ALA A 104 16.25 7.06 -0.21
CA ALA A 104 15.88 6.05 -1.18
C ALA A 104 16.94 5.95 -2.29
N THR A 105 17.41 4.73 -2.55
CA THR A 105 18.45 4.50 -3.54
C THR A 105 17.91 4.73 -4.95
N LEU A 106 16.65 4.38 -5.18
CA LEU A 106 15.93 4.67 -6.42
C LEU A 106 15.19 6.00 -6.24
N LYS A 107 15.78 7.09 -6.74
CA LYS A 107 15.10 8.40 -6.81
C LYS A 107 14.21 8.54 -8.03
N ASP A 108 14.46 7.73 -9.05
CA ASP A 108 13.73 7.74 -10.31
C ASP A 108 12.70 6.62 -10.33
N ASP A 109 11.51 6.93 -10.85
CA ASP A 109 10.46 5.93 -11.05
C ASP A 109 11.01 4.73 -11.84
N PRO A 110 10.59 3.49 -11.50
CA PRO A 110 10.99 2.33 -12.27
C PRO A 110 10.62 2.56 -13.75
N PRO A 111 11.48 2.15 -14.70
CA PRO A 111 11.25 2.36 -16.13
C PRO A 111 10.05 1.56 -16.70
N VAL A 112 9.33 0.84 -15.83
CA VAL A 112 8.19 0.01 -16.18
C VAL A 112 6.92 0.82 -15.88
N PRO A 113 5.94 0.87 -16.81
CA PRO A 113 4.66 1.52 -16.55
C PRO A 113 4.02 0.96 -15.28
N VAL A 114 3.84 1.79 -14.27
CA VAL A 114 2.98 1.46 -13.13
C VAL A 114 1.56 1.39 -13.68
N GLU A 115 0.87 0.25 -13.52
CA GLU A 115 -0.56 0.19 -13.83
C GLU A 115 -1.25 1.35 -13.10
N ALA A 116 -2.07 2.12 -13.81
CA ALA A 116 -2.74 3.27 -13.21
C ALA A 116 -3.50 2.81 -11.95
N GLU A 117 -3.10 3.32 -10.78
CA GLU A 117 -3.76 3.03 -9.50
C GLU A 117 -5.18 3.63 -9.41
N TYR A 118 -5.66 4.23 -10.49
CA TYR A 118 -6.97 4.84 -10.60
C TYR A 118 -7.60 4.48 -11.95
N ARG A 119 -8.93 4.56 -11.97
CA ARG A 119 -9.74 4.44 -13.16
C ARG A 119 -10.47 5.74 -13.43
N SER A 120 -10.34 6.24 -14.66
CA SER A 120 -11.04 7.43 -15.13
C SER A 120 -12.42 7.10 -15.67
N TYR A 121 -13.39 7.95 -15.33
CA TYR A 121 -14.76 7.90 -15.81
C TYR A 121 -15.17 9.25 -16.39
N PHE A 122 -15.92 9.22 -17.49
CA PHE A 122 -16.26 10.40 -18.29
C PHE A 122 -17.78 10.56 -18.40
N PRO A 123 -18.40 11.47 -17.62
CA PRO A 123 -19.84 11.74 -17.68
C PRO A 123 -20.36 12.24 -19.02
N VAL A 124 -19.48 12.67 -19.92
CA VAL A 124 -19.85 13.12 -21.27
C VAL A 124 -20.57 12.05 -22.10
N VAL A 125 -20.33 10.77 -21.84
CA VAL A 125 -20.86 9.66 -22.63
C VAL A 125 -22.33 9.38 -22.27
N ASP A 126 -22.58 9.04 -21.01
CA ASP A 126 -23.89 8.55 -20.54
C ASP A 126 -24.56 9.49 -19.52
N GLY A 127 -23.88 10.58 -19.13
CA GLY A 127 -24.33 11.50 -18.08
C GLY A 127 -23.90 11.08 -16.67
N LEU A 128 -24.05 12.03 -15.73
CA LEU A 128 -23.54 11.89 -14.35
C LEU A 128 -24.11 10.69 -13.59
N LYS A 129 -25.43 10.46 -13.69
CA LYS A 129 -26.10 9.38 -12.95
C LYS A 129 -25.61 7.98 -13.39
N PRO A 130 -25.59 7.64 -14.69
CA PRO A 130 -25.00 6.38 -15.15
C PRO A 130 -23.52 6.23 -14.81
N THR A 131 -22.73 7.31 -14.89
CA THR A 131 -21.32 7.26 -14.49
C THR A 131 -21.13 6.93 -13.02
N ILE A 132 -21.88 7.56 -12.11
CA ILE A 132 -21.81 7.22 -10.68
C ILE A 132 -22.24 5.76 -10.44
N LYS A 133 -23.27 5.30 -11.14
CA LYS A 133 -23.69 3.88 -11.07
C LYS A 133 -22.57 2.94 -11.52
N GLN A 134 -21.87 3.27 -12.60
CA GLN A 134 -20.75 2.49 -13.10
C GLN A 134 -19.58 2.46 -12.11
N ILE A 135 -19.24 3.60 -11.50
CA ILE A 135 -18.23 3.70 -10.45
C ILE A 135 -18.58 2.74 -9.30
N ILE A 136 -19.80 2.84 -8.76
CA ILE A 136 -20.22 2.03 -7.61
C ILE A 136 -20.26 0.54 -7.96
N ASN A 137 -20.71 0.18 -9.17
CA ASN A 137 -20.76 -1.23 -9.59
C ASN A 137 -19.38 -1.85 -9.85
N HIS A 138 -18.35 -1.06 -10.14
CA HIS A 138 -16.99 -1.56 -10.19
C HIS A 138 -16.40 -1.84 -8.81
N PHE A 139 -16.87 -1.12 -7.78
CA PHE A 139 -16.53 -1.47 -6.41
C PHE A 139 -17.27 -2.75 -6.00
N ASP A 140 -16.54 -3.87 -5.99
CA ASP A 140 -17.06 -5.13 -5.48
C ASP A 140 -17.03 -5.14 -3.95
N PHE A 141 -18.01 -4.50 -3.33
CA PHE A 141 -18.19 -4.48 -1.88
C PHE A 141 -18.52 -5.86 -1.28
N LYS A 142 -18.67 -6.90 -2.11
CA LYS A 142 -19.09 -8.26 -1.71
C LYS A 142 -20.44 -8.30 -0.96
N ALA A 143 -21.18 -7.20 -0.96
CA ALA A 143 -22.44 -7.03 -0.24
C ALA A 143 -23.48 -6.33 -1.12
N SER A 144 -24.75 -6.68 -0.94
CA SER A 144 -25.86 -6.06 -1.65
C SER A 144 -26.20 -4.69 -1.06
N PHE A 145 -26.50 -3.73 -1.94
CA PHE A 145 -27.09 -2.46 -1.54
C PHE A 145 -28.54 -2.65 -1.08
N VAL A 146 -28.96 -1.87 -0.09
CA VAL A 146 -30.38 -1.81 0.34
C VAL A 146 -31.24 -1.17 -0.74
N ASP A 147 -30.82 -0.01 -1.26
CA ASP A 147 -31.46 0.66 -2.40
C ASP A 147 -30.41 1.50 -3.15
N LEU A 148 -29.74 0.85 -4.10
CA LEU A 148 -28.68 1.47 -4.89
C LEU A 148 -29.18 2.70 -5.68
N GLU A 149 -30.39 2.63 -6.23
CA GLU A 149 -30.93 3.75 -7.03
C GLU A 149 -31.23 4.98 -6.17
N ARG A 150 -31.71 4.79 -4.93
CA ARG A 150 -31.88 5.89 -3.98
C ARG A 150 -30.53 6.50 -3.59
N ASP A 151 -29.56 5.66 -3.28
CA ASP A 151 -28.25 6.15 -2.83
C ASP A 151 -27.53 6.92 -3.96
N ILE A 152 -27.65 6.46 -5.21
CA ILE A 152 -27.18 7.22 -6.39
C ILE A 152 -27.90 8.57 -6.52
N ARG A 153 -29.22 8.64 -6.33
CA ARG A 153 -29.95 9.93 -6.38
C ARG A 153 -29.44 10.90 -5.30
N LEU A 154 -29.15 10.40 -4.11
CA LEU A 154 -28.59 11.20 -3.02
C LEU A 154 -27.18 11.70 -3.35
N LEU A 155 -26.32 10.85 -3.92
CA LEU A 155 -24.98 11.22 -4.36
C LEU A 155 -25.01 12.29 -5.45
N VAL A 156 -25.86 12.15 -6.47
CA VAL A 156 -26.04 13.16 -7.53
C VAL A 156 -26.50 14.49 -6.94
N LYS A 157 -27.49 14.46 -6.02
CA LYS A 157 -27.97 15.66 -5.35
C LYS A 157 -26.89 16.34 -4.51
N ALA A 158 -26.09 15.56 -3.79
CA ALA A 158 -24.97 16.06 -2.99
C ALA A 158 -23.88 16.67 -3.89
N PHE A 159 -23.55 16.02 -5.00
CA PHE A 159 -22.61 16.50 -5.99
C PHE A 159 -23.04 17.87 -6.54
N TYR A 160 -24.30 18.02 -6.98
CA TYR A 160 -24.82 19.31 -7.45
C TYR A 160 -24.85 20.42 -6.38
N LYS A 161 -24.83 20.06 -5.10
CA LYS A 161 -24.83 21.06 -4.01
C LYS A 161 -23.42 21.49 -3.61
N GLN A 162 -22.43 20.61 -3.76
CA GLN A 162 -21.11 20.76 -3.12
C GLN A 162 -19.96 20.92 -4.10
N ALA A 163 -20.09 20.41 -5.33
CA ALA A 163 -18.99 20.49 -6.28
C ALA A 163 -18.78 21.97 -6.66
N PRO A 164 -17.53 22.47 -6.60
CA PRO A 164 -17.20 23.75 -7.21
C PRO A 164 -17.47 23.58 -8.71
N ASP A 165 -18.32 24.46 -9.25
CA ASP A 165 -18.64 24.51 -10.68
C ASP A 165 -19.54 23.40 -11.26
N THR A 166 -20.68 23.17 -10.61
CA THR A 166 -21.75 22.26 -11.07
C THR A 166 -22.44 22.67 -12.38
N HIS A 167 -22.07 23.82 -12.95
CA HIS A 167 -22.52 24.29 -14.26
C HIS A 167 -21.61 23.87 -15.41
N HIS A 168 -20.52 23.16 -15.12
CA HIS A 168 -19.68 22.61 -16.18
C HIS A 168 -20.46 21.66 -17.06
N GLN A 169 -20.20 21.77 -18.35
CA GLN A 169 -20.81 20.92 -19.34
C GLN A 169 -20.19 19.51 -19.23
N PRO A 170 -20.93 18.43 -19.54
CA PRO A 170 -20.47 17.06 -19.32
C PRO A 170 -19.08 16.73 -19.90
N TRP A 171 -18.65 17.41 -20.96
CA TRP A 171 -17.32 17.25 -21.59
C TRP A 171 -16.14 17.84 -20.79
N GLN A 172 -16.41 18.63 -19.76
CA GLN A 172 -15.38 19.19 -18.86
C GLN A 172 -15.20 18.35 -17.59
N MET A 173 -15.96 17.26 -17.43
CA MET A 173 -15.96 16.43 -16.23
C MET A 173 -15.17 15.13 -16.45
N ARG A 174 -14.30 14.81 -15.50
CA ARG A 174 -13.60 13.52 -15.37
C ARG A 174 -13.57 13.13 -13.90
N PHE A 175 -13.93 11.89 -13.59
CA PHE A 175 -13.75 11.32 -12.26
C PHE A 175 -12.60 10.32 -12.29
N ASP A 176 -11.57 10.59 -11.53
CA ASP A 176 -10.46 9.65 -11.31
C ASP A 176 -10.67 8.99 -9.94
N ILE A 177 -10.91 7.68 -9.94
CA ILE A 177 -11.28 6.90 -8.76
C ILE A 177 -10.25 5.78 -8.54
N LEU A 178 -9.70 5.71 -7.33
CA LEU A 178 -8.79 4.64 -6.88
C LEU A 178 -9.47 3.26 -6.87
#